data_AF-A0A6M2E3V7-F1
#
_entry.id   AF-A0A6M2E3V7-F1
#
_cell.length_a   1.000
_cell.length_b   1.000
_cell.length_c   1.000
_cell.angle_alpha   90.00
_cell.angle_beta   90.00
_cell.angle_gamma   90.00
#
_symmetry.space_group_name_H-M   'P 1'
#
loop_
_entity.id
_entity.type
_entity.pdbx_description
1 polymer ?
#
loop_
_entity_poly.entity_id
_entity_poly.type
_entity_poly.pdbx_seq_one_letter_code
_entity_poly.pdbx_strand_id
1 'polypeptide(L)'
;MHRRKKLPVQKLPPSQTTPSTSFLNSEGVGDEEDAGEKFERELKWCIEQLNASLSETDPKKSHSEHLRALQTLQSAKAPMAKKRQVMSMTLGNYREKMKDEKAKFVAECTQKARLQPQRSPETKSVFLRKVAVPNKDSSDVPSSTAEFKFNFSIDPEDS
;
A
#
# COMPACT_ATOMS: atom_id res chain seq x y z
N MET A 1 37.59 55.63 34.59
CA MET A 1 36.20 55.72 34.07
C MET A 1 36.10 54.86 32.81
N HIS A 2 35.57 53.64 32.89
CA HIS A 2 35.42 52.75 31.73
C HIS A 2 34.02 52.16 31.69
N ARG A 3 33.33 52.33 30.56
CA ARG A 3 31.92 51.99 30.34
C ARG A 3 31.73 50.48 30.21
N ARG A 4 30.86 49.90 31.04
CA ARG A 4 30.33 48.53 30.88
C ARG A 4 29.25 48.52 29.79
N LYS A 5 29.37 47.67 28.77
CA LYS A 5 28.27 47.29 27.88
C LYS A 5 27.96 45.80 28.13
N LYS A 6 26.73 45.51 28.57
CA LYS A 6 26.23 44.15 28.90
C LYS A 6 25.75 43.44 27.62
N LEU A 7 25.98 42.13 27.55
CA LEU A 7 25.39 41.21 26.56
C LEU A 7 23.92 40.92 26.94
N PRO A 8 22.98 40.80 25.98
CA PRO A 8 21.63 40.33 26.26
C PRO A 8 21.54 38.80 26.19
N VAL A 9 21.16 38.20 27.32
CA VAL A 9 20.70 36.82 27.47
C VAL A 9 19.31 36.72 26.84
N GLN A 10 19.13 35.87 25.82
CA GLN A 10 17.79 35.49 25.37
C GLN A 10 17.39 34.15 26.01
N LYS A 11 16.18 34.20 26.59
CA LYS A 11 15.59 33.23 27.50
C LYS A 11 14.47 32.50 26.75
N LEU A 12 14.51 31.16 26.75
CA LEU A 12 13.42 30.29 26.29
C LEU A 12 12.16 30.49 27.16
N PRO A 13 10.94 30.44 26.57
CA PRO A 13 9.70 30.28 27.33
C PRO A 13 9.18 28.82 27.33
N PRO A 14 8.41 28.40 28.37
CA PRO A 14 8.02 26.99 28.63
C PRO A 14 6.59 26.61 28.20
N SER A 15 6.36 25.31 27.98
CA SER A 15 5.06 24.62 27.80
C SER A 15 4.18 24.65 29.05
N GLN A 16 2.84 24.78 28.89
CA GLN A 16 1.74 24.25 29.75
C GLN A 16 0.40 24.31 28.95
N THR A 17 -0.18 23.18 28.53
CA THR A 17 -1.38 22.44 29.06
C THR A 17 -2.78 22.87 28.53
N THR A 18 -3.61 21.86 28.23
CA THR A 18 -4.92 21.77 27.51
C THR A 18 -6.15 22.13 28.42
N PRO A 19 -7.48 21.92 28.12
CA PRO A 19 -8.21 21.24 27.00
C PRO A 19 -9.60 21.82 26.54
N SER A 20 -10.19 21.17 25.52
CA SER A 20 -11.63 20.79 25.36
C SER A 20 -12.43 21.28 24.13
N THR A 21 -12.97 20.28 23.40
CA THR A 21 -14.25 20.22 22.66
C THR A 21 -14.34 21.01 21.35
N SER A 22 -14.36 20.36 20.18
CA SER A 22 -15.48 19.49 19.75
C SER A 22 -15.04 18.31 18.86
N PHE A 23 -15.50 17.12 19.25
CA PHE A 23 -15.50 15.88 18.47
C PHE A 23 -16.82 15.73 17.68
N LEU A 24 -16.76 14.82 16.69
CA LEU A 24 -17.84 14.19 15.90
C LEU A 24 -18.10 14.87 14.54
N ASN A 25 -18.18 14.18 13.40
CA ASN A 25 -17.87 12.80 13.01
C ASN A 25 -17.89 12.83 11.46
N SER A 26 -16.93 12.20 10.78
CA SER A 26 -17.17 11.71 9.42
C SER A 26 -16.37 10.42 9.25
N GLU A 27 -17.12 9.35 9.17
CA GLU A 27 -16.68 7.97 9.15
C GLU A 27 -15.94 7.66 7.85
N GLY A 28 -14.86 6.89 7.97
CA GLY A 28 -14.09 6.40 6.85
C GLY A 28 -12.84 5.68 7.32
N VAL A 29 -13.05 4.53 7.99
CA VAL A 29 -12.10 3.41 8.21
C VAL A 29 -10.65 3.83 8.48
N GLY A 30 -10.24 3.70 9.75
CA GLY A 30 -8.87 3.97 10.20
C GLY A 30 -7.84 3.20 9.39
N ASP A 31 -7.15 3.93 8.51
CA ASP A 31 -5.82 3.59 8.01
C ASP A 31 -4.83 3.98 9.14
N GLU A 32 -4.88 3.27 10.27
CA GLU A 32 -3.77 3.29 11.25
C GLU A 32 -2.65 2.43 10.67
N GLU A 33 -2.15 2.85 9.50
CA GLU A 33 -1.02 2.22 8.84
C GLU A 33 0.20 2.43 9.75
N ASP A 34 0.82 1.33 10.17
CA ASP A 34 2.01 1.40 11.02
C ASP A 34 3.07 2.30 10.36
N ALA A 35 3.75 3.11 11.17
CA ALA A 35 4.74 4.06 10.65
C ALA A 35 5.88 3.35 9.88
N GLY A 36 6.16 2.08 10.22
CA GLY A 36 7.03 1.18 9.50
C GLY A 36 6.44 0.74 8.15
N GLU A 37 5.21 0.25 8.13
CA GLU A 37 4.51 -0.16 6.90
C GLU A 37 4.43 0.98 5.87
N LYS A 38 4.07 2.19 6.31
CA LYS A 38 4.06 3.37 5.46
C LYS A 38 5.44 3.66 4.88
N PHE A 39 6.49 3.55 5.70
CA PHE A 39 7.85 3.76 5.22
C PHE A 39 8.27 2.67 4.22
N GLU A 40 7.91 1.42 4.44
CA GLU A 40 8.19 0.33 3.51
C GLU A 40 7.47 0.52 2.18
N ARG A 41 6.23 1.02 2.19
CA ARG A 41 5.49 1.40 1.00
C ARG A 41 6.20 2.54 0.25
N GLU A 42 6.59 3.60 0.95
CA GLU A 42 7.39 4.71 0.41
C GLU A 42 8.71 4.18 -0.21
N LEU A 43 9.41 3.28 0.48
CA LEU A 43 10.68 2.70 0.05
C LEU A 43 10.52 1.87 -1.24
N LYS A 44 9.52 0.98 -1.29
CA LYS A 44 9.22 0.16 -2.47
C LYS A 44 8.95 1.01 -3.69
N TRP A 45 8.11 2.04 -3.54
CA TRP A 45 7.80 2.98 -4.61
C TRP A 45 9.06 3.70 -5.13
N CYS A 46 9.92 4.18 -4.22
CA CYS A 46 11.18 4.82 -4.64
C CYS A 46 12.12 3.86 -5.39
N ILE A 47 12.18 2.59 -4.99
CA ILE A 47 13.00 1.58 -5.70
C ILE A 47 12.45 1.37 -7.12
N GLU A 48 11.13 1.23 -7.26
CA GLU A 48 10.47 1.07 -8.55
C GLU A 48 10.73 2.26 -9.48
N GLN A 49 10.60 3.49 -8.96
CA GLN A 49 10.85 4.71 -9.73
C GLN A 49 12.31 4.82 -10.21
N LEU A 50 13.28 4.40 -9.38
CA LEU A 50 14.69 4.37 -9.77
C LEU A 50 14.95 3.32 -10.86
N ASN A 51 14.37 2.12 -10.74
CA ASN A 51 14.49 1.07 -11.75
C ASN A 51 13.86 1.49 -13.09
N ALA A 52 12.67 2.09 -13.07
CA ALA A 52 12.03 2.64 -14.28
C ALA A 52 12.90 3.72 -14.94
N SER A 53 13.50 4.61 -14.14
CA SER A 53 14.41 5.64 -14.64
C SER A 53 15.67 5.02 -15.27
N LEU A 54 16.16 3.89 -14.75
CA LEU A 54 17.30 3.18 -15.33
C LEU A 54 16.95 2.47 -16.64
N SER A 55 15.73 1.95 -16.77
CA SER A 55 15.27 1.29 -18.00
C SER A 55 14.91 2.26 -19.12
N GLU A 56 14.37 3.43 -18.78
CA GLU A 56 13.89 4.41 -19.76
C GLU A 56 14.99 5.36 -20.28
N THR A 57 16.05 5.61 -19.50
CA THR A 57 17.01 6.67 -19.81
C THR A 57 18.31 6.10 -20.38
N ASP A 58 18.72 6.60 -21.57
CA ASP A 58 20.11 6.57 -22.04
C ASP A 58 21.08 7.04 -20.94
N PRO A 59 22.35 6.59 -20.92
CA PRO A 59 23.30 6.84 -19.84
C PRO A 59 23.64 8.33 -19.68
N LYS A 60 22.75 9.06 -18.99
CA LYS A 60 22.94 10.44 -18.53
C LYS A 60 23.72 10.45 -17.21
N LYS A 61 24.21 11.62 -16.82
CA LYS A 61 25.03 11.87 -15.62
C LYS A 61 24.46 11.26 -14.31
N SER A 62 23.14 11.12 -14.20
CA SER A 62 22.44 10.59 -13.03
C SER A 62 22.36 9.05 -12.95
N HIS A 63 22.73 8.31 -14.00
CA HIS A 63 22.65 6.84 -14.01
C HIS A 63 23.47 6.21 -12.86
N SER A 64 24.71 6.68 -12.68
CA SER A 64 25.59 6.21 -11.59
C SER A 64 25.06 6.58 -10.20
N GLU A 65 24.33 7.69 -10.08
CA GLU A 65 23.75 8.16 -8.82
C GLU A 65 22.53 7.31 -8.44
N HIS A 66 21.68 7.01 -9.42
CA HIS A 66 20.51 6.16 -9.23
C HIS A 66 20.91 4.72 -8.86
N LEU A 67 21.96 4.16 -9.48
CA LEU A 67 22.52 2.86 -9.09
C LEU A 67 23.03 2.85 -7.64
N ARG A 68 23.79 3.87 -7.23
CA ARG A 68 24.28 4.00 -5.84
C ARG A 68 23.15 4.15 -4.83
N ALA A 69 22.09 4.87 -5.21
CA ALA A 69 20.90 5.00 -4.39
C ALA A 69 20.19 3.65 -4.22
N LEU A 70 19.98 2.89 -5.31
CA LEU A 70 19.38 1.56 -5.27
C LEU A 70 20.13 0.60 -4.34
N GLN A 71 21.46 0.56 -4.44
CA GLN A 71 22.29 -0.27 -3.55
C GLN A 71 22.07 0.07 -2.06
N THR A 72 21.90 1.36 -1.75
CA THR A 72 21.65 1.81 -0.37
C THR A 72 20.24 1.48 0.11
N LEU A 73 19.23 1.63 -0.76
CA LEU A 73 17.83 1.39 -0.42
C LEU A 73 17.52 -0.11 -0.24
N GLN A 74 18.13 -0.97 -1.06
CA GLN A 74 18.01 -2.44 -0.98
C GLN A 74 18.82 -3.04 0.18
N SER A 75 19.83 -2.33 0.68
CA SER A 75 20.63 -2.83 1.80
C SER A 75 19.79 -2.94 3.08
N ALA A 76 19.70 -4.16 3.62
CA ALA A 76 19.09 -4.41 4.93
C ALA A 76 19.91 -3.79 6.08
N LYS A 77 21.19 -3.49 5.84
CA LYS A 77 22.10 -2.91 6.84
C LYS A 77 22.00 -1.38 6.94
N ALA A 78 21.31 -0.72 6.01
CA ALA A 78 21.19 0.73 6.01
C ALA A 78 20.10 1.18 7.00
N PRO A 79 20.41 2.08 7.96
CA PRO A 79 19.42 2.61 8.89
C PRO A 79 18.31 3.38 8.17
N MET A 80 17.10 3.38 8.74
CA MET A 80 15.91 4.06 8.20
C MET A 80 16.15 5.52 7.82
N ALA A 81 16.84 6.29 8.68
CA ALA A 81 17.15 7.69 8.43
C ALA A 81 18.00 7.90 7.16
N LYS A 82 18.96 7.00 6.92
CA LYS A 82 19.82 7.03 5.73
C LYS A 82 19.02 6.73 4.47
N LYS A 83 18.11 5.74 4.52
CA LYS A 83 17.22 5.45 3.40
C LYS A 83 16.34 6.66 3.05
N ARG A 84 15.73 7.31 4.05
CA ARG A 84 14.95 8.55 3.84
C ARG A 84 15.79 9.66 3.20
N GLN A 85 17.00 9.88 3.69
CA GLN A 85 17.89 10.90 3.11
C GLN A 85 18.19 10.61 1.65
N VAL A 86 18.55 9.37 1.31
CA VAL A 86 18.81 8.98 -0.08
C VAL A 86 17.58 9.19 -0.95
N MET A 87 16.39 8.75 -0.50
CA MET A 87 15.13 8.96 -1.23
C MET A 87 14.86 10.44 -1.50
N SER A 88 15.04 11.31 -0.50
CA SER A 88 14.85 12.76 -0.65
C SER A 88 15.91 13.41 -1.56
N MET A 89 17.16 12.97 -1.49
CA MET A 89 18.23 13.53 -2.34
C MET A 89 18.11 13.13 -3.80
N THR A 90 17.68 11.90 -4.11
CA THR A 90 17.59 11.43 -5.49
C THR A 90 16.26 11.74 -6.17
N LEU A 91 15.15 11.55 -5.46
CA LEU A 91 13.81 11.68 -6.03
C LEU A 91 13.12 13.00 -5.61
N GLY A 92 13.66 13.72 -4.63
CA GLY A 92 13.05 14.92 -4.07
C GLY A 92 11.86 14.61 -3.18
N ASN A 93 10.75 15.34 -3.35
CA ASN A 93 9.49 15.12 -2.65
C ASN A 93 8.73 13.89 -3.21
N TYR A 94 9.25 12.69 -2.95
CA TYR A 94 8.64 11.43 -3.43
C TYR A 94 7.20 11.21 -2.91
N ARG A 95 6.84 11.75 -1.73
CA ARG A 95 5.50 11.63 -1.16
C ARG A 95 4.42 12.32 -1.99
N GLU A 96 4.75 13.46 -2.60
CA GLU A 96 3.84 14.18 -3.49
C GLU A 96 3.68 13.40 -4.79
N LYS A 97 4.80 12.93 -5.37
CA LYS A 97 4.79 12.10 -6.58
C LYS A 97 3.94 10.83 -6.43
N MET A 98 4.05 10.14 -5.29
CA MET A 98 3.24 8.95 -5.01
C MET A 98 1.74 9.28 -4.94
N LYS A 99 1.36 10.43 -4.36
CA LYS A 99 -0.04 10.88 -4.33
C LYS A 99 -0.56 11.19 -5.72
N ASP A 100 0.24 11.90 -6.52
CA ASP A 100 -0.11 12.26 -7.90
C ASP A 100 -0.29 11.01 -8.76
N GLU A 101 0.60 10.04 -8.63
CA GLU A 101 0.50 8.77 -9.35
C GLU A 101 -0.71 7.96 -8.91
N LYS A 102 -0.98 7.86 -7.60
CA LYS A 102 -2.18 7.21 -7.09
C LYS A 102 -3.45 7.88 -7.62
N ALA A 103 -3.48 9.22 -7.67
CA ALA A 103 -4.60 9.97 -8.22
C ALA A 103 -4.78 9.71 -9.73
N LYS A 104 -3.69 9.70 -10.50
CA LYS A 104 -3.70 9.37 -11.94
C LYS A 104 -4.20 7.94 -12.18
N PHE A 105 -3.69 6.97 -11.42
CA PHE A 105 -4.09 5.58 -11.53
C PHE A 105 -5.59 5.39 -11.25
N VAL A 106 -6.11 6.01 -10.19
CA VAL A 106 -7.55 5.97 -9.87
C VAL A 106 -8.38 6.62 -10.98
N ALA A 107 -7.95 7.77 -11.51
CA ALA A 107 -8.63 8.42 -12.63
C ALA A 107 -8.64 7.54 -13.89
N GLU A 108 -7.52 6.91 -14.23
CA GLU A 108 -7.45 5.99 -15.37
C GLU A 108 -8.27 4.71 -15.16
N CYS A 109 -8.22 4.11 -13.97
CA CYS A 109 -9.02 2.93 -13.64
C CYS A 109 -10.51 3.24 -13.72
N THR A 110 -10.97 4.38 -13.19
CA THR A 110 -12.38 4.77 -13.28
C THR A 110 -12.83 5.03 -14.72
N GLN A 111 -11.95 5.55 -15.59
CA GLN A 111 -12.23 5.68 -17.02
C GLN A 111 -12.29 4.32 -17.73
N LYS A 112 -11.31 3.44 -17.50
CA LYS A 112 -11.18 2.14 -18.17
C LYS A 112 -12.17 1.08 -17.65
N ALA A 113 -12.56 1.14 -16.38
CA ALA A 113 -13.51 0.23 -15.75
C ALA A 113 -14.98 0.62 -15.96
N ARG A 114 -15.26 1.70 -16.73
CA ARG A 114 -16.63 2.09 -17.08
C ARG A 114 -17.22 1.07 -18.05
N LEU A 115 -17.78 0.00 -17.49
CA LEU A 115 -18.52 -1.02 -18.23
C LEU A 115 -19.71 -0.34 -18.92
N GLN A 116 -19.69 -0.35 -20.24
CA GLN A 116 -20.85 0.06 -21.02
C GLN A 116 -21.84 -1.10 -21.05
N PRO A 117 -23.14 -0.86 -20.86
CA PRO A 117 -24.16 -1.87 -21.08
C PRO A 117 -24.02 -2.40 -22.51
N GLN A 118 -23.58 -3.63 -22.66
CA GLN A 118 -23.54 -4.28 -23.95
C GLN A 118 -24.98 -4.48 -24.40
N ARG A 119 -25.41 -3.74 -25.43
CA ARG A 119 -26.69 -3.98 -26.11
C ARG A 119 -26.54 -5.26 -26.93
N SER A 120 -26.55 -6.41 -26.26
CA SER A 120 -26.46 -7.70 -26.94
C SER A 120 -27.72 -7.95 -27.77
N PRO A 121 -27.63 -8.54 -28.97
CA PRO A 121 -28.79 -9.20 -29.55
C PRO A 121 -29.26 -10.29 -28.58
N GLU A 122 -30.57 -10.47 -28.43
CA GLU A 122 -31.21 -11.35 -27.47
C GLU A 122 -30.72 -12.81 -27.60
N THR A 123 -29.68 -13.17 -26.85
CA THR A 123 -29.19 -14.55 -26.77
C THR A 123 -29.97 -15.25 -25.67
N LYS A 124 -30.63 -16.36 -26.04
CA LYS A 124 -31.43 -17.17 -25.12
C LYS A 124 -30.53 -17.69 -23.99
N SER A 125 -30.86 -17.38 -22.75
CA SER A 125 -30.18 -17.92 -21.58
C SER A 125 -30.55 -19.41 -21.41
N VAL A 126 -29.54 -20.26 -21.16
CA VAL A 126 -29.75 -21.68 -20.89
C VAL A 126 -29.52 -21.92 -19.40
N PHE A 127 -30.56 -22.35 -18.70
CA PHE A 127 -30.47 -22.75 -17.29
C PHE A 127 -30.15 -24.25 -17.21
N LEU A 128 -29.00 -24.60 -16.63
CA LEU A 128 -28.65 -25.99 -16.34
C LEU A 128 -29.10 -26.33 -14.92
N ARG A 129 -30.04 -27.28 -14.79
CA ARG A 129 -30.42 -27.85 -13.49
C ARG A 129 -29.51 -29.04 -13.20
N LYS A 130 -28.69 -28.94 -12.15
CA LYS A 130 -27.91 -30.08 -11.64
C LYS A 130 -28.87 -31.08 -10.99
N VAL A 131 -28.93 -32.30 -11.52
CA VAL A 131 -29.69 -33.41 -10.93
C VAL A 131 -28.69 -34.32 -10.20
N ALA A 132 -28.88 -34.52 -8.89
CA ALA A 132 -28.14 -35.53 -8.15
C ALA A 132 -28.82 -36.88 -8.38
N VAL A 133 -28.14 -37.81 -9.05
CA VAL A 133 -28.63 -39.19 -9.20
C VAL A 133 -28.17 -39.96 -7.96
N PRO A 134 -29.07 -40.45 -7.09
CA PRO A 134 -28.68 -41.34 -6.02
C PRO A 134 -28.31 -42.70 -6.64
N ASN A 135 -27.05 -43.10 -6.53
CA ASN A 135 -26.62 -44.46 -6.85
C ASN A 135 -27.37 -45.42 -5.93
N LYS A 136 -28.31 -46.18 -6.48
CA LYS A 136 -29.07 -47.21 -5.78
C LYS A 136 -28.36 -48.54 -5.99
N ASP A 137 -27.17 -48.67 -5.41
CA ASP A 137 -26.58 -49.97 -5.13
C ASP A 137 -26.49 -50.11 -3.61
N SER A 138 -27.47 -50.83 -3.09
CA SER A 138 -27.66 -51.20 -1.69
C SER A 138 -26.47 -51.98 -1.13
N SER A 139 -25.82 -51.42 -0.10
CA SER A 139 -25.44 -52.16 1.11
C SER A 139 -25.00 -51.18 2.22
N ASP A 140 -25.87 -51.06 3.22
CA ASP A 140 -25.70 -50.66 4.62
C ASP A 140 -24.33 -50.09 5.07
N VAL A 141 -24.12 -48.77 4.92
CA VAL A 141 -23.21 -47.97 5.77
C VAL A 141 -23.74 -46.53 5.85
N PRO A 142 -23.97 -45.93 7.03
CA PRO A 142 -24.39 -44.53 7.13
C PRO A 142 -23.18 -43.62 6.94
N SER A 143 -22.64 -43.61 5.72
CA SER A 143 -21.56 -42.70 5.35
C SER A 143 -22.19 -41.38 4.93
N SER A 144 -22.04 -40.40 5.82
CA SER A 144 -22.10 -38.95 5.61
C SER A 144 -22.41 -38.56 4.17
N THR A 145 -23.60 -37.96 3.99
CA THR A 145 -24.01 -37.14 2.86
C THR A 145 -22.81 -36.67 2.05
N ALA A 146 -22.68 -37.09 0.79
CA ALA A 146 -21.68 -36.58 -0.14
C ALA A 146 -22.01 -35.11 -0.47
N GLU A 147 -21.82 -34.26 0.53
CA GLU A 147 -21.93 -32.84 0.49
C GLU A 147 -20.74 -32.32 -0.30
N PHE A 148 -20.99 -31.34 -1.16
CA PHE A 148 -19.95 -30.65 -1.89
C PHE A 148 -18.98 -30.02 -0.89
N LYS A 149 -17.83 -30.67 -0.65
CA LYS A 149 -16.77 -30.14 0.20
C LYS A 149 -15.74 -29.44 -0.68
N PHE A 150 -15.54 -28.16 -0.44
CA PHE A 150 -14.30 -27.51 -0.87
C PHE A 150 -13.15 -28.26 -0.20
N ASN A 151 -12.18 -28.70 -0.99
CA ASN A 151 -11.03 -29.48 -0.53
C ASN A 151 -10.03 -28.59 0.23
N PHE A 152 -10.48 -27.94 1.30
CA PHE A 152 -9.61 -27.31 2.29
C PHE A 152 -9.32 -28.37 3.34
N SER A 153 -8.06 -28.82 3.40
CA SER A 153 -7.57 -29.58 4.54
C SER A 153 -7.67 -28.67 5.76
N ILE A 154 -8.58 -28.97 6.68
CA ILE A 154 -8.61 -28.35 8.00
C ILE A 154 -7.69 -29.20 8.87
N ASP A 155 -6.54 -28.66 9.23
CA ASP A 155 -5.68 -29.29 10.23
C ASP A 155 -6.42 -29.25 11.58
N PRO A 156 -6.50 -30.37 12.32
CA PRO A 156 -7.29 -30.49 13.55
C PRO A 156 -6.74 -29.71 14.76
N GLU A 157 -5.74 -28.85 14.56
CA GLU A 157 -5.07 -28.09 15.63
C GLU A 157 -5.66 -26.67 15.84
N ASP A 158 -6.65 -26.26 15.03
CA ASP A 158 -7.29 -24.93 15.11
C ASP A 158 -8.80 -24.99 15.48
N SER A 159 -9.22 -25.93 16.34
CA SER A 159 -10.59 -25.98 16.90
C SER A 159 -10.62 -25.91 18.42
#